data_AF-A0A923PIE7-F1
#
_entry.id   AF-A0A923PIE7-F1
#
_cell.length_a   1.000
_cell.length_b   1.000
_cell.length_c   1.000
_cell.angle_alpha   90.00
_cell.angle_beta   90.00
_cell.angle_gamma   90.00
#
_symmetry.space_group_name_H-M   'P 1'
#
loop_
_entity.id
_entity.type
_entity.pdbx_description
1 polymer ?
#
loop_
_entity_poly.entity_id
_entity_poly.type
_entity_poly.pdbx_seq_one_letter_code
_entity_poly.pdbx_strand_id
1 'polypeptide(L)'
;MEIGGLSAGGAGYPYQYNGKELNAGVGWYDYGARWYDAGIGRWNGVDPLAGDYAAWSPYNYVLGNPLANIDPDGSSVYITTGDGTIYQIDIGTEDKDYFFLNDQEGKTHFLGEFEKNDNGLIQLPSSFEYTSNEGAIFGKGENSRLDIDFRFEVKSGNEYRSYIRGDALAALLGALAETNTRDLTIVGFSNSDGSSPSPSSSHKDGKNGDLRYLRTDRTGDAVLLQDAELDANRQNKFNDNLYKFGWKNMLSENYVPYGETTTTRLRRTSHFNKTRHHNHLHLQGALLHEDFG
;
A
#
# COMPACT_ATOMS: atom_id res chain seq x y z
N MET A 1 -65.11 -6.53 -7.72
CA MET A 1 -64.66 -7.41 -6.63
C MET A 1 -63.20 -7.68 -6.90
N GLU A 2 -62.36 -6.80 -6.38
CA GLU A 2 -60.90 -6.83 -6.55
C GLU A 2 -60.32 -8.00 -5.77
N ILE A 3 -59.43 -8.75 -6.41
CA ILE A 3 -58.71 -9.85 -5.80
C ILE A 3 -57.43 -9.24 -5.21
N GLY A 4 -57.51 -8.82 -3.94
CA GLY A 4 -56.42 -8.24 -3.19
C GLY A 4 -55.29 -9.24 -2.99
N GLY A 5 -54.21 -9.07 -3.74
CA GLY A 5 -52.97 -9.81 -3.59
C GLY A 5 -52.05 -9.18 -2.54
N LEU A 6 -51.71 -10.00 -1.55
CA LEU A 6 -50.47 -10.01 -0.76
C LEU A 6 -50.17 -8.79 0.14
N SER A 7 -50.37 -9.03 1.44
CA SER A 7 -49.95 -8.17 2.54
C SER A 7 -48.42 -8.07 2.66
N ALA A 8 -47.94 -6.84 2.61
CA ALA A 8 -46.78 -6.25 3.30
C ALA A 8 -45.61 -7.17 3.66
N GLY A 9 -44.58 -7.17 2.80
CA GLY A 9 -43.24 -7.67 3.12
C GLY A 9 -42.16 -6.70 2.63
N GLY A 10 -41.40 -6.13 3.56
CA GLY A 10 -40.11 -5.47 3.34
C GLY A 10 -40.16 -4.03 2.83
N ALA A 11 -39.96 -3.05 3.74
CA ALA A 11 -39.44 -1.75 3.30
C ALA A 11 -38.08 -2.01 2.64
N GLY A 12 -37.99 -1.79 1.34
CA GLY A 12 -36.77 -2.04 0.56
C GLY A 12 -35.60 -1.26 1.14
N TYR A 13 -34.41 -1.86 1.12
CA TYR A 13 -33.18 -1.21 1.55
C TYR A 13 -33.01 0.13 0.80
N PRO A 14 -32.93 1.27 1.50
CA PRO A 14 -32.89 2.58 0.86
C PRO A 14 -31.55 2.82 0.15
N TYR A 15 -30.50 2.11 0.52
CA TYR A 15 -29.19 2.15 -0.12
C TYR A 15 -29.08 1.09 -1.22
N GLN A 16 -28.80 1.49 -2.46
CA GLN A 16 -28.70 0.55 -3.59
C GLN A 16 -27.44 0.78 -4.43
N TYR A 17 -27.54 1.43 -5.59
CA TYR A 17 -26.43 1.65 -6.50
C TYR A 17 -25.30 2.44 -5.82
N ASN A 18 -24.08 1.88 -5.84
CA ASN A 18 -22.89 2.39 -5.15
C ASN A 18 -23.10 2.71 -3.66
N GLY A 19 -24.02 2.00 -3.00
CA GLY A 19 -24.31 2.20 -1.58
C GLY A 19 -24.94 3.56 -1.25
N LYS A 20 -25.42 4.31 -2.25
CA LYS A 20 -26.06 5.62 -2.03
C LYS A 20 -27.57 5.49 -1.85
N GLU A 21 -28.15 6.41 -1.08
CA GLU A 21 -29.58 6.42 -0.77
C GLU A 21 -30.40 6.73 -2.03
N LEU A 22 -31.31 5.83 -2.39
CA LEU A 22 -32.27 6.01 -3.46
C LEU A 22 -33.49 6.78 -2.95
N ASN A 23 -33.75 7.95 -3.53
CA ASN A 23 -35.03 8.60 -3.37
C ASN A 23 -36.07 7.95 -4.30
N ALA A 24 -36.91 7.10 -3.72
CA ALA A 24 -37.94 6.34 -4.44
C ALA A 24 -39.00 7.21 -5.15
N GLY A 25 -39.11 8.51 -4.80
CA GLY A 25 -40.05 9.42 -5.45
C GLY A 25 -39.58 9.93 -6.81
N VAL A 26 -38.27 10.00 -7.04
CA VAL A 26 -37.66 10.54 -8.28
C VAL A 26 -36.68 9.58 -8.96
N GLY A 27 -36.31 8.48 -8.30
CA GLY A 27 -35.41 7.46 -8.87
C GLY A 27 -33.93 7.89 -8.91
N TRP A 28 -33.55 8.87 -8.09
CA TRP A 28 -32.19 9.42 -8.04
C TRP A 28 -31.48 9.01 -6.77
N TYR A 29 -30.15 8.90 -6.88
CA TYR A 29 -29.26 8.56 -5.78
C TYR A 29 -28.65 9.82 -5.17
N ASP A 30 -28.67 9.94 -3.85
CA ASP A 30 -28.04 11.06 -3.13
C ASP A 30 -26.54 10.79 -2.92
N TYR A 31 -25.68 11.59 -3.56
CA TYR A 31 -24.22 11.57 -3.40
C TYR A 31 -23.72 12.77 -2.58
N GLY A 32 -24.60 13.44 -1.83
CA GLY A 32 -24.31 14.60 -0.98
C GLY A 32 -24.18 15.90 -1.77
N ALA A 33 -23.12 16.03 -2.58
CA ALA A 33 -22.88 17.26 -3.35
C ALA A 33 -23.82 17.40 -4.56
N ARG A 34 -24.29 16.28 -5.12
CA ARG A 34 -25.16 16.20 -6.31
C ARG A 34 -26.06 14.96 -6.21
N TRP A 35 -27.13 14.94 -6.99
CA TRP A 35 -27.92 13.72 -7.17
C TRP A 35 -27.56 13.04 -8.48
N TYR A 36 -27.46 11.72 -8.44
CA TYR A 36 -27.16 10.90 -9.61
C TYR A 36 -28.44 10.27 -10.18
N ASP A 37 -28.67 10.47 -11.47
CA ASP A 37 -29.73 9.81 -12.22
C ASP A 37 -29.17 8.56 -12.91
N ALA A 38 -29.44 7.39 -12.34
CA ALA A 38 -29.01 6.11 -12.90
C ALA A 38 -29.74 5.73 -14.20
N GLY A 39 -30.91 6.30 -14.46
CA GLY A 39 -31.67 6.06 -15.69
C GLY A 39 -30.99 6.65 -16.93
N ILE A 40 -30.24 7.74 -16.76
CA ILE A 40 -29.48 8.39 -17.85
C ILE A 40 -27.96 8.38 -17.66
N GLY A 41 -27.47 7.90 -16.51
CA GLY A 41 -26.04 7.79 -16.21
C GLY A 41 -25.32 9.14 -16.07
N ARG A 42 -25.98 10.16 -15.47
CA ARG A 42 -25.45 11.54 -15.37
C ARG A 42 -25.78 12.19 -14.04
N TRP A 43 -25.03 13.24 -13.70
CA TRP A 43 -25.39 14.15 -12.61
C TRP A 43 -26.59 15.01 -12.98
N ASN A 44 -27.47 15.27 -12.00
CA ASN A 44 -28.60 16.16 -12.19
C ASN A 44 -28.24 17.66 -12.05
N GLY A 45 -27.00 17.97 -11.70
CA GLY A 45 -26.47 19.33 -11.52
C GLY A 45 -25.06 19.51 -12.08
N VAL A 46 -24.67 20.77 -12.31
CA VAL A 46 -23.33 21.17 -12.79
C VAL A 46 -22.28 20.81 -11.73
N ASP A 47 -21.18 20.20 -12.16
CA ASP A 47 -20.01 19.94 -11.32
C ASP A 47 -19.40 21.26 -10.78
N PRO A 48 -19.27 21.43 -9.45
CA PRO A 48 -18.57 22.58 -8.88
C PRO A 48 -17.11 22.72 -9.36
N LEU A 49 -16.47 21.62 -9.76
CA LEU A 49 -15.11 21.56 -10.33
C LEU A 49 -15.12 21.47 -11.85
N ALA A 50 -16.24 21.74 -12.53
CA ALA A 50 -16.33 21.69 -14.00
C ALA A 50 -15.24 22.53 -14.69
N GLY A 51 -14.77 23.61 -14.05
CA GLY A 51 -13.69 24.45 -14.56
C GLY A 51 -12.35 23.73 -14.69
N ASP A 52 -12.08 22.75 -13.84
CA ASP A 52 -10.84 21.97 -13.84
C ASP A 52 -10.86 20.83 -14.88
N TYR A 53 -12.06 20.49 -15.38
CA TYR A 53 -12.31 19.45 -16.37
C TYR A 53 -12.91 20.02 -17.66
N ALA A 54 -12.32 21.08 -18.21
CA ALA A 54 -12.84 21.79 -19.39
C ALA A 54 -13.06 20.90 -20.64
N ALA A 55 -12.39 19.74 -20.72
CA ALA A 55 -12.56 18.76 -21.80
C ALA A 55 -13.81 17.87 -21.66
N TRP A 56 -14.50 17.93 -20.52
CA TRP A 56 -15.61 17.05 -20.17
C TRP A 56 -16.89 17.84 -19.89
N SER A 57 -18.04 17.18 -20.07
CA SER A 57 -19.31 17.83 -19.78
C SER A 57 -19.43 18.15 -18.28
N PRO A 58 -19.93 19.33 -17.89
CA PRO A 58 -20.18 19.65 -16.48
C PRO A 58 -21.21 18.72 -15.79
N TYR A 59 -21.88 17.86 -16.55
CA TYR A 59 -22.87 16.89 -16.05
C TYR A 59 -22.38 15.44 -16.11
N ASN A 60 -21.10 15.24 -16.44
CA ASN A 60 -20.54 13.92 -16.66
C ASN A 60 -20.36 13.17 -15.32
N TYR A 61 -20.91 11.96 -15.23
CA TYR A 61 -20.68 11.04 -14.13
C TYR A 61 -19.39 10.25 -14.38
N VAL A 62 -18.42 10.33 -13.45
CA VAL A 62 -17.23 9.47 -13.35
C VAL A 62 -16.42 9.29 -14.65
N LEU A 63 -16.20 10.40 -15.38
CA LEU A 63 -15.52 10.44 -16.69
C LEU A 63 -16.11 9.49 -17.75
N GLY A 64 -17.40 9.15 -17.62
CA GLY A 64 -18.11 8.29 -18.56
C GLY A 64 -17.82 6.80 -18.39
N ASN A 65 -17.13 6.39 -17.31
CA ASN A 65 -16.79 4.99 -17.04
C ASN A 65 -17.27 4.53 -15.65
N PRO A 66 -18.58 4.30 -15.46
CA PRO A 66 -19.17 3.91 -14.18
C PRO A 66 -18.89 2.47 -13.75
N LEU A 67 -18.21 1.68 -14.58
CA LEU A 67 -17.68 0.37 -14.21
C LEU A 67 -16.31 0.47 -13.55
N ALA A 68 -15.55 1.54 -13.81
CA ALA A 68 -14.19 1.72 -13.31
C ALA A 68 -14.06 2.85 -12.28
N ASN A 69 -14.97 3.82 -12.28
CA ASN A 69 -14.83 5.06 -11.51
C ASN A 69 -16.06 5.28 -10.61
N ILE A 70 -15.85 5.63 -9.34
CA ILE A 70 -16.84 6.04 -8.33
C ILE A 70 -16.24 7.25 -7.55
N ASP A 71 -17.07 8.15 -7.04
CA ASP A 71 -16.73 9.47 -6.46
C ASP A 71 -17.36 9.59 -5.03
N PRO A 72 -16.73 10.14 -3.95
CA PRO A 72 -15.47 9.72 -3.27
C PRO A 72 -15.51 9.79 -1.71
N ASP A 73 -14.90 8.85 -0.98
CA ASP A 73 -14.32 9.04 0.38
C ASP A 73 -13.66 7.76 0.98
N GLY A 74 -12.38 7.84 1.37
CA GLY A 74 -11.87 7.10 2.54
C GLY A 74 -10.94 5.91 2.34
N SER A 75 -11.29 4.86 1.59
CA SER A 75 -10.49 3.62 1.52
C SER A 75 -10.00 3.19 0.17
N SER A 76 -8.97 2.36 0.19
CA SER A 76 -8.21 1.99 -0.98
C SER A 76 -7.88 0.50 -1.02
N VAL A 77 -7.95 -0.07 -2.22
CA VAL A 77 -7.35 -1.36 -2.56
C VAL A 77 -6.02 -1.09 -3.25
N TYR A 78 -4.95 -1.66 -2.70
CA TYR A 78 -3.63 -1.63 -3.34
C TYR A 78 -3.39 -2.94 -4.07
N ILE A 79 -3.12 -2.86 -5.37
CA ILE A 79 -2.73 -4.00 -6.19
C ILE A 79 -1.28 -3.77 -6.64
N THR A 80 -0.37 -4.52 -6.04
CA THR A 80 1.03 -4.56 -6.46
C THR A 80 1.18 -5.61 -7.56
N THR A 81 1.89 -5.29 -8.63
CA THR A 81 2.12 -6.21 -9.75
C THR A 81 3.59 -6.61 -9.85
N GLY A 82 3.85 -7.79 -10.41
CA GLY A 82 5.20 -8.32 -10.58
C GLY A 82 6.15 -7.45 -11.42
N ASP A 83 5.68 -6.44 -12.16
CA ASP A 83 6.55 -5.51 -12.88
C ASP A 83 6.99 -4.29 -12.03
N GLY A 84 6.42 -4.11 -10.83
CA GLY A 84 6.69 -2.97 -9.96
C GLY A 84 5.57 -1.94 -9.89
N THR A 85 4.52 -2.08 -10.71
CA THR A 85 3.38 -1.16 -10.73
C THR A 85 2.48 -1.39 -9.52
N ILE A 86 2.06 -0.29 -8.88
CA ILE A 86 1.09 -0.29 -7.79
C ILE A 86 -0.13 0.48 -8.26
N TYR A 87 -1.28 -0.18 -8.27
CA TYR A 87 -2.58 0.45 -8.48
C TYR A 87 -3.23 0.74 -7.14
N GLN A 88 -3.79 1.93 -7.00
CA GLN A 88 -4.69 2.29 -5.90
C GLN A 88 -6.10 2.38 -6.48
N ILE A 89 -7.05 1.69 -5.89
CA ILE A 89 -8.48 1.76 -6.27
C ILE A 89 -9.23 2.22 -5.03
N ASP A 90 -9.80 3.41 -5.06
CA ASP A 90 -10.57 3.90 -3.93
C ASP A 90 -11.97 3.27 -3.92
N ILE A 91 -12.36 2.63 -2.80
CA ILE A 91 -13.56 1.79 -2.69
C ILE A 91 -14.60 2.27 -1.66
N GLY A 92 -14.38 3.40 -0.99
CA GLY A 92 -15.48 4.09 -0.28
C GLY A 92 -15.83 3.57 1.12
N THR A 93 -14.86 3.06 1.89
CA THR A 93 -14.99 2.64 3.30
C THR A 93 -14.05 3.44 4.22
N GLU A 94 -14.45 3.67 5.46
CA GLU A 94 -13.74 4.50 6.47
C GLU A 94 -12.29 4.05 6.74
N ASP A 95 -12.19 2.75 7.06
CA ASP A 95 -11.29 2.36 8.16
C ASP A 95 -10.25 1.34 7.74
N LYS A 96 -10.24 0.87 6.48
CA LYS A 96 -9.41 -0.26 6.05
C LYS A 96 -8.83 -0.08 4.66
N ASP A 97 -7.61 -0.59 4.48
CA ASP A 97 -7.02 -0.83 3.17
C ASP A 97 -6.83 -2.32 2.93
N TYR A 98 -6.98 -2.73 1.67
CA TYR A 98 -6.83 -4.13 1.23
C TYR A 98 -5.62 -4.26 0.31
N PHE A 99 -4.80 -5.29 0.53
CA PHE A 99 -3.56 -5.48 -0.21
C PHE A 99 -3.60 -6.75 -1.03
N PHE A 100 -3.31 -6.61 -2.32
CA PHE A 100 -3.20 -7.70 -3.28
C PHE A 100 -1.86 -7.65 -3.99
N LEU A 101 -1.37 -8.83 -4.38
CA LEU A 101 -0.18 -8.99 -5.20
C LEU A 101 -0.50 -9.85 -6.43
N ASN A 102 -0.23 -9.33 -7.61
CA ASN A 102 -0.25 -10.09 -8.85
C ASN A 102 1.17 -10.59 -9.13
N ASP A 103 1.36 -11.90 -9.12
CA ASP A 103 2.66 -12.50 -9.44
C ASP A 103 2.98 -12.42 -10.94
N GLN A 104 4.17 -12.91 -11.32
CA GLN A 104 4.64 -12.87 -12.70
C GLN A 104 3.83 -13.80 -13.63
N GLU A 105 3.06 -14.72 -13.09
CA GLU A 105 2.17 -15.62 -13.83
C GLU A 105 0.75 -15.03 -13.97
N GLY A 106 0.51 -13.85 -13.39
CA GLY A 106 -0.77 -13.15 -13.40
C GLY A 106 -1.75 -13.63 -12.35
N LYS A 107 -1.32 -14.47 -11.40
CA LYS A 107 -2.17 -14.92 -10.29
C LYS A 107 -2.19 -13.86 -9.19
N THR A 108 -3.39 -13.57 -8.71
CA THR A 108 -3.65 -12.60 -7.64
C THR A 108 -3.64 -13.28 -6.28
N HIS A 109 -2.91 -12.68 -5.35
CA HIS A 109 -2.75 -13.11 -3.97
C HIS A 109 -3.30 -12.04 -3.05
N PHE A 110 -4.28 -12.38 -2.21
CA PHE A 110 -4.73 -11.47 -1.14
C PHE A 110 -3.76 -11.55 0.03
N LEU A 111 -3.07 -10.44 0.31
CA LEU A 111 -2.06 -10.36 1.37
C LEU A 111 -2.69 -10.07 2.74
N GLY A 112 -3.76 -9.29 2.78
CA GLY A 112 -4.46 -8.96 4.01
C GLY A 112 -5.21 -7.63 3.95
N GLU A 113 -5.96 -7.37 5.01
CA GLU A 113 -6.59 -6.08 5.29
C GLU A 113 -5.90 -5.42 6.49
N PHE A 114 -5.79 -4.10 6.46
CA PHE A 114 -5.16 -3.32 7.52
C PHE A 114 -6.05 -2.15 7.90
N GLU A 115 -6.23 -1.96 9.20
CA GLU A 115 -6.96 -0.82 9.72
C GLU A 115 -6.14 0.47 9.59
N LYS A 116 -6.85 1.55 9.25
CA LYS A 116 -6.33 2.91 9.22
C LYS A 116 -6.83 3.68 10.41
N ASN A 117 -6.00 4.61 10.86
CA ASN A 117 -6.44 5.64 11.78
C ASN A 117 -7.03 6.86 11.05
N ASP A 118 -7.53 7.83 11.80
CA ASP A 118 -8.12 9.08 11.29
C ASP A 118 -7.18 9.91 10.39
N ASN A 119 -5.87 9.64 10.42
CA ASN A 119 -4.87 10.29 9.55
C ASN A 119 -4.58 9.47 8.28
N GLY A 120 -5.34 8.41 8.01
CA GLY A 120 -5.13 7.51 6.88
C GLY A 120 -3.87 6.65 6.98
N LEU A 121 -3.31 6.48 8.18
CA LEU A 121 -2.09 5.70 8.40
C LEU A 121 -2.42 4.33 9.01
N ILE A 122 -1.69 3.33 8.54
CA ILE A 122 -1.77 1.95 9.03
C ILE A 122 -0.75 1.77 10.13
N GLN A 123 -1.18 1.33 11.31
CA GLN A 123 -0.25 0.84 12.32
C GLN A 123 0.24 -0.55 11.91
N LEU A 124 1.56 -0.70 11.73
CA LEU A 124 2.13 -2.01 11.45
C LEU A 124 1.94 -2.97 12.65
N PRO A 125 1.54 -4.23 12.42
CA PRO A 125 1.52 -5.23 13.46
C PRO A 125 2.95 -5.54 13.93
N SER A 126 3.11 -6.06 15.16
CA SER A 126 4.43 -6.47 15.68
C SER A 126 5.15 -7.46 14.74
N SER A 127 4.40 -8.26 13.99
CA SER A 127 4.92 -9.07 12.90
C SER A 127 3.85 -9.33 11.86
N PHE A 128 4.26 -9.53 10.62
CA PHE A 128 3.40 -9.96 9.51
C PHE A 128 4.13 -11.02 8.71
N GLU A 129 3.41 -12.06 8.33
CA GLU A 129 3.93 -13.16 7.51
C GLU A 129 2.91 -13.50 6.44
N TYR A 130 3.42 -13.75 5.24
CA TYR A 130 2.64 -14.26 4.14
C TYR A 130 3.39 -15.39 3.46
N THR A 131 2.69 -16.51 3.30
CA THR A 131 3.16 -17.66 2.53
C THR A 131 2.06 -18.04 1.56
N SER A 132 2.36 -18.05 0.27
CA SER A 132 1.41 -18.49 -0.74
C SER A 132 1.15 -19.98 -0.56
N ASN A 133 -0.08 -20.33 -0.20
CA ASN A 133 -0.53 -21.71 -0.28
C ASN A 133 -0.83 -22.03 -1.75
N GLU A 134 -0.32 -23.14 -2.28
CA GLU A 134 -1.00 -23.76 -3.41
C GLU A 134 -2.38 -24.22 -2.94
N GLY A 135 -3.46 -23.65 -3.52
CA GLY A 135 -4.81 -24.14 -3.29
C GLY A 135 -5.82 -23.13 -2.76
N ALA A 136 -5.96 -21.97 -3.41
CA ALA A 136 -7.24 -21.26 -3.42
C ALA A 136 -7.62 -20.97 -4.89
N ILE A 137 -8.46 -21.86 -5.39
CA ILE A 137 -9.30 -21.80 -6.59
C ILE A 137 -8.56 -21.95 -7.94
N PHE A 138 -8.62 -23.18 -8.48
CA PHE A 138 -8.28 -23.64 -9.85
C PHE A 138 -6.83 -24.13 -10.13
N GLY A 139 -6.58 -25.39 -9.75
CA GLY A 139 -6.01 -26.37 -10.69
C GLY A 139 -4.48 -26.57 -10.77
N LYS A 140 -4.05 -27.67 -10.12
CA LYS A 140 -2.92 -28.59 -10.43
C LYS A 140 -1.47 -28.15 -10.22
N GLY A 141 -0.79 -28.90 -9.33
CA GLY A 141 0.50 -29.51 -9.64
C GLY A 141 1.40 -29.82 -8.43
N GLU A 142 1.37 -31.07 -7.94
CA GLU A 142 2.31 -31.58 -6.93
C GLU A 142 3.79 -31.49 -7.39
N ASN A 143 4.46 -30.40 -7.02
CA ASN A 143 5.90 -30.24 -6.71
C ASN A 143 6.23 -28.75 -6.47
N SER A 144 5.42 -28.09 -5.67
CA SER A 144 5.32 -26.64 -5.65
C SER A 144 6.30 -25.99 -4.69
N ARG A 145 7.25 -25.24 -5.23
CA ARG A 145 7.93 -24.19 -4.45
C ARG A 145 6.86 -23.25 -3.90
N LEU A 146 7.04 -22.78 -2.67
CA LEU A 146 6.31 -21.60 -2.19
C LEU A 146 6.76 -20.45 -3.10
N ASP A 147 5.91 -19.97 -4.00
CA ASP A 147 6.29 -18.94 -4.96
C ASP A 147 6.51 -17.59 -4.27
N ILE A 148 5.72 -17.31 -3.23
CA ILE A 148 5.84 -16.11 -2.41
C ILE A 148 5.86 -16.51 -0.94
N ASP A 149 6.95 -16.18 -0.25
CA ASP A 149 7.15 -16.51 1.16
C ASP A 149 7.99 -15.42 1.84
N PHE A 150 7.33 -14.55 2.60
CA PHE A 150 7.99 -13.40 3.20
C PHE A 150 7.43 -13.05 4.58
N ARG A 151 8.24 -12.31 5.35
CA ARG A 151 7.92 -11.91 6.70
C ARG A 151 8.67 -10.65 7.09
N PHE A 152 8.03 -9.83 7.91
CA PHE A 152 8.70 -8.77 8.66
C PHE A 152 8.31 -8.77 10.13
N GLU A 153 9.16 -8.17 10.95
CA GLU A 153 8.86 -7.80 12.33
C GLU A 153 9.04 -6.30 12.53
N VAL A 154 8.22 -5.71 13.38
CA VAL A 154 8.54 -4.40 13.96
C VAL A 154 9.48 -4.64 15.15
N LYS A 155 10.55 -3.85 15.24
CA LYS A 155 11.49 -3.92 16.36
C LYS A 155 10.70 -3.75 17.66
N SER A 156 10.81 -4.74 18.55
CA SER A 156 10.12 -4.71 19.84
C SER A 156 10.29 -3.38 20.57
N GLY A 157 9.17 -2.81 20.98
CA GLY A 157 9.09 -1.52 21.65
C GLY A 157 8.99 -0.33 20.70
N ASN A 158 8.98 -0.52 19.38
CA ASN A 158 8.81 0.55 18.39
C ASN A 158 7.45 0.52 17.66
N GLU A 159 6.52 -0.31 18.10
CA GLU A 159 5.16 -0.42 17.53
C GLU A 159 4.40 0.92 17.56
N TYR A 160 4.65 1.75 18.58
CA TYR A 160 4.04 3.08 18.72
C TYR A 160 4.47 4.10 17.66
N ARG A 161 5.57 3.83 16.95
CA ARG A 161 6.20 4.69 15.94
C ARG A 161 6.33 4.01 14.58
N SER A 162 5.42 3.09 14.30
CA SER A 162 5.41 2.25 13.11
C SER A 162 4.11 2.43 12.32
N TYR A 163 3.76 3.69 12.07
CA TYR A 163 2.62 4.08 11.23
C TYR A 163 3.10 4.38 9.81
N ILE A 164 2.50 3.71 8.83
CA ILE A 164 2.91 3.73 7.42
C ILE A 164 1.72 4.09 6.52
N ARG A 165 1.98 4.77 5.39
CA ARG A 165 0.95 5.02 4.37
C ARG A 165 0.68 3.74 3.56
N GLY A 166 -0.55 3.56 3.08
CA GLY A 166 -0.95 2.35 2.35
C GLY A 166 -0.07 2.04 1.13
N ASP A 167 0.21 3.02 0.30
CA ASP A 167 1.10 2.86 -0.86
C ASP A 167 2.54 2.46 -0.49
N ALA A 168 3.09 3.04 0.57
CA ALA A 168 4.40 2.73 1.12
C ALA A 168 4.44 1.29 1.64
N LEU A 169 3.36 0.83 2.27
CA LEU A 169 3.20 -0.56 2.67
C LEU A 169 3.11 -1.48 1.45
N ALA A 170 2.31 -1.14 0.44
CA ALA A 170 2.20 -1.91 -0.80
C ALA A 170 3.55 -2.08 -1.50
N ALA A 171 4.34 -1.00 -1.54
CA ALA A 171 5.69 -1.00 -2.08
C ALA A 171 6.65 -1.90 -1.29
N LEU A 172 6.58 -1.85 0.04
CA LEU A 172 7.38 -2.69 0.92
C LEU A 172 7.00 -4.18 0.77
N LEU A 173 5.71 -4.50 0.74
CA LEU A 173 5.21 -5.85 0.56
C LEU A 173 5.61 -6.44 -0.80
N GLY A 174 5.56 -5.63 -1.86
CA GLY A 174 6.06 -6.03 -3.19
C GLY A 174 7.54 -6.42 -3.17
N ALA A 175 8.38 -5.59 -2.55
CA ALA A 175 9.82 -5.88 -2.44
C ALA A 175 10.11 -7.13 -1.60
N LEU A 176 9.37 -7.32 -0.51
CA LEU A 176 9.46 -8.52 0.34
C LEU A 176 9.08 -9.79 -0.41
N ALA A 177 7.96 -9.76 -1.14
CA ALA A 177 7.47 -10.87 -1.93
C ALA A 177 8.45 -11.26 -3.06
N GLU A 178 8.94 -10.29 -3.83
CA GLU A 178 9.86 -10.55 -4.95
C GLU A 178 11.22 -11.11 -4.49
N THR A 179 11.57 -10.89 -3.22
CA THR A 179 12.84 -11.35 -2.65
C THR A 179 12.71 -12.55 -1.73
N ASN A 180 11.49 -12.95 -1.37
CA ASN A 180 11.20 -13.95 -0.34
C ASN A 180 12.00 -13.70 0.95
N THR A 181 12.00 -12.43 1.39
CA THR A 181 12.73 -12.00 2.59
C THR A 181 11.89 -12.25 3.83
N ARG A 182 12.43 -13.00 4.80
CA ARG A 182 11.71 -13.42 6.03
C ARG A 182 12.28 -12.85 7.34
N ASP A 183 13.43 -12.20 7.23
CA ASP A 183 14.29 -11.71 8.32
C ASP A 183 14.35 -10.18 8.33
N LEU A 184 13.36 -9.50 7.74
CA LEU A 184 13.30 -8.04 7.78
C LEU A 184 12.82 -7.55 9.14
N THR A 185 13.56 -6.61 9.74
CA THR A 185 13.09 -5.86 10.91
C THR A 185 12.90 -4.39 10.57
N ILE A 186 11.69 -3.90 10.79
CA ILE A 186 11.28 -2.51 10.66
C ILE A 186 11.59 -1.80 11.98
N VAL A 187 12.41 -0.76 11.92
CA VAL A 187 12.75 0.06 13.09
C VAL A 187 11.66 1.11 13.35
N GLY A 188 10.99 1.60 12.32
CA GLY A 188 9.80 2.45 12.46
C GLY A 188 9.61 3.37 11.26
N PHE A 189 8.45 3.99 11.24
CA PHE A 189 8.02 4.99 10.25
C PHE A 189 7.62 6.25 11.02
N SER A 190 6.37 6.69 10.99
CA SER A 190 5.91 7.86 11.75
C SER A 190 5.19 7.50 13.05
N ASN A 191 4.87 8.52 13.85
CA ASN A 191 3.84 8.44 14.88
C ASN A 191 2.43 8.34 14.25
N SER A 192 1.42 8.08 15.08
CA SER A 192 0.02 7.93 14.66
C SER A 192 -0.57 9.18 13.99
N ASP A 193 -0.06 10.36 14.34
CA ASP A 193 -0.45 11.65 13.77
C ASP A 193 0.37 12.05 12.52
N GLY A 194 1.20 11.14 12.01
CA GLY A 194 2.12 11.42 10.90
C GLY A 194 3.37 12.20 11.29
N SER A 195 3.50 12.65 12.54
CA SER A 195 4.69 13.36 13.00
C SER A 195 5.90 12.42 13.11
N SER A 196 7.10 13.00 13.05
CA SER A 196 8.33 12.21 13.14
C SER A 196 8.64 11.78 14.57
N PRO A 197 8.87 10.48 14.83
CA PRO A 197 9.35 10.00 16.12
C PRO A 197 10.76 10.52 16.39
N SER A 198 10.97 11.07 17.58
CA SER A 198 12.31 11.42 18.06
C SER A 198 13.24 10.20 18.02
N PRO A 199 14.52 10.36 17.61
CA PRO A 199 15.22 11.60 17.27
C PRO A 199 15.13 11.98 15.78
N SER A 200 14.32 11.29 14.99
CA SER A 200 14.15 11.56 13.56
C SER A 200 13.32 12.82 13.33
N SER A 201 13.66 13.55 12.27
CA SER A 201 12.86 14.68 11.78
C SER A 201 12.38 14.48 10.33
N SER A 202 12.67 13.32 9.74
CA SER A 202 12.34 13.00 8.35
C SER A 202 11.25 11.94 8.22
N HIS A 203 10.95 11.17 9.26
CA HIS A 203 9.91 10.14 9.26
C HIS A 203 8.51 10.75 9.32
N LYS A 204 8.04 11.35 8.22
CA LYS A 204 6.75 12.06 8.17
C LYS A 204 5.71 11.26 7.39
N ASP A 205 4.47 11.34 7.86
CA ASP A 205 3.24 10.87 7.20
C ASP A 205 3.29 9.41 6.75
N GLY A 206 4.04 8.57 7.47
CA GLY A 206 4.26 7.17 7.11
C GLY A 206 4.96 6.94 5.76
N LYS A 207 5.53 7.99 5.12
CA LYS A 207 6.18 7.89 3.80
C LYS A 207 7.65 7.53 3.87
N ASN A 208 8.24 7.65 5.06
CA ASN A 208 9.67 7.46 5.31
C ASN A 208 9.84 6.60 6.56
N GLY A 209 10.81 5.69 6.54
CA GLY A 209 11.04 4.76 7.65
C GLY A 209 12.43 4.17 7.65
N ASP A 210 12.75 3.42 8.69
CA ASP A 210 14.04 2.78 8.87
C ASP A 210 13.88 1.26 8.88
N LEU A 211 14.73 0.58 8.12
CA LEU A 211 14.83 -0.88 8.07
C LEU A 211 16.20 -1.32 8.58
N ARG A 212 16.27 -2.40 9.36
CA ARG A 212 17.57 -3.04 9.63
C ARG A 212 18.15 -3.61 8.35
N TYR A 213 19.48 -3.63 8.27
CA TYR A 213 20.17 -4.29 7.17
C TYR A 213 20.06 -5.81 7.31
N LEU A 214 19.99 -6.51 6.18
CA LEU A 214 19.91 -7.97 6.12
C LEU A 214 21.24 -8.62 6.51
N ARG A 215 21.14 -9.74 7.22
CA ARG A 215 22.28 -10.47 7.76
C ARG A 215 22.51 -11.79 7.05
N THR A 216 23.76 -12.27 7.09
CA THR A 216 24.15 -13.57 6.52
C THR A 216 23.62 -14.74 7.34
N ASP A 217 23.47 -14.56 8.66
CA ASP A 217 22.85 -15.51 9.59
C ASP A 217 21.31 -15.50 9.55
N ARG A 218 20.74 -14.58 8.77
CA ARG A 218 19.29 -14.41 8.57
C ARG A 218 18.51 -14.12 9.85
N THR A 219 19.13 -13.50 10.85
CA THR A 219 18.39 -12.93 11.98
C THR A 219 17.91 -11.51 11.65
N GLY A 220 16.83 -11.09 12.29
CA GLY A 220 16.37 -9.70 12.24
C GLY A 220 17.20 -8.75 13.13
N ASP A 221 18.37 -9.17 13.61
CA ASP A 221 19.17 -8.37 14.54
C ASP A 221 19.81 -7.15 13.87
N ALA A 222 20.26 -6.19 14.69
CA ALA A 222 21.02 -5.06 14.17
C ALA A 222 22.37 -5.54 13.63
N VAL A 223 22.83 -4.94 12.53
CA VAL A 223 24.16 -5.16 11.96
C VAL A 223 24.70 -3.84 11.44
N LEU A 224 26.00 -3.60 11.60
CA LEU A 224 26.67 -2.44 11.03
C LEU A 224 27.14 -2.74 9.62
N LEU A 225 27.29 -1.69 8.80
CA LEU A 225 27.75 -1.84 7.42
C LEU A 225 29.13 -2.51 7.30
N GLN A 226 29.98 -2.37 8.31
CA GLN A 226 31.35 -2.88 8.34
C GLN A 226 31.46 -4.28 8.99
N ASP A 227 30.37 -4.82 9.52
CA ASP A 227 30.36 -6.12 10.20
C ASP A 227 30.44 -7.28 9.18
N ALA A 228 31.01 -8.41 9.60
CA ALA A 228 31.12 -9.61 8.78
C ALA A 228 29.73 -10.22 8.47
N GLU A 229 28.75 -9.94 9.34
CA GLU A 229 27.40 -10.46 9.27
C GLU A 229 26.51 -9.68 8.29
N LEU A 230 26.96 -8.55 7.73
CA LEU A 230 26.19 -7.84 6.70
C LEU A 230 26.09 -8.68 5.43
N ASP A 231 24.88 -9.07 5.02
CA ASP A 231 24.66 -9.67 3.71
C ASP A 231 24.44 -8.59 2.64
N ALA A 232 25.53 -7.97 2.21
CA ALA A 232 25.49 -6.88 1.24
C ALA A 232 24.89 -7.32 -0.11
N ASN A 233 25.00 -8.59 -0.48
CA ASN A 233 24.45 -9.11 -1.72
C ASN A 233 22.92 -9.20 -1.66
N ARG A 234 22.38 -9.81 -0.60
CA ARG A 234 20.92 -9.84 -0.35
C ARG A 234 20.38 -8.43 -0.16
N GLN A 235 21.09 -7.58 0.59
CA GLN A 235 20.69 -6.19 0.80
C GLN A 235 20.60 -5.42 -0.52
N ASN A 236 21.59 -5.56 -1.41
CA ASN A 236 21.57 -4.89 -2.72
C ASN A 236 20.41 -5.40 -3.59
N LYS A 237 20.13 -6.71 -3.60
CA LYS A 237 18.96 -7.27 -4.29
C LYS A 237 17.65 -6.72 -3.70
N PHE A 238 17.57 -6.60 -2.38
CA PHE A 238 16.40 -6.04 -1.71
C PHE A 238 16.21 -4.55 -2.05
N ASN A 239 17.29 -3.76 -2.05
CA ASN A 239 17.26 -2.35 -2.44
C ASN A 239 16.84 -2.17 -3.91
N ASP A 240 17.33 -3.00 -4.83
CA ASP A 240 16.91 -2.97 -6.23
C ASP A 240 15.38 -3.20 -6.36
N ASN A 241 14.80 -4.04 -5.51
CA ASN A 241 13.35 -4.29 -5.48
C ASN A 241 12.56 -3.20 -4.76
N LEU A 242 13.05 -2.67 -3.63
CA LEU A 242 12.47 -1.48 -3.02
C LEU A 242 12.37 -0.34 -4.05
N TYR A 243 13.44 -0.13 -4.82
CA TYR A 243 13.45 0.85 -5.90
C TYR A 243 12.44 0.51 -7.01
N LYS A 244 12.36 -0.75 -7.45
CA LYS A 244 11.35 -1.22 -8.42
C LYS A 244 9.93 -0.82 -7.99
N PHE A 245 9.58 -1.06 -6.73
CA PHE A 245 8.24 -0.85 -6.18
C PHE A 245 7.95 0.56 -5.65
N GLY A 246 8.81 1.56 -5.88
CA GLY A 246 8.48 2.97 -5.61
C GLY A 246 9.34 3.67 -4.56
N TRP A 247 10.22 2.96 -3.85
CA TRP A 247 11.18 3.58 -2.93
C TRP A 247 12.38 4.18 -3.68
N LYS A 248 12.20 5.37 -4.24
CA LYS A 248 13.21 5.96 -5.15
C LYS A 248 14.38 6.63 -4.43
N ASN A 249 14.19 7.04 -3.16
CA ASN A 249 15.19 7.76 -2.39
C ASN A 249 15.54 6.98 -1.12
N MET A 250 16.62 6.20 -1.15
CA MET A 250 17.12 5.51 0.03
C MET A 250 18.46 6.10 0.48
N LEU A 251 18.72 6.13 1.78
CA LEU A 251 19.99 6.59 2.34
C LEU A 251 20.72 5.44 3.03
N SER A 252 22.03 5.38 2.79
CA SER A 252 22.99 4.58 3.54
C SER A 252 24.28 5.36 3.69
N GLU A 253 25.29 4.74 4.31
CA GLU A 253 26.63 5.32 4.38
C GLU A 253 27.58 4.66 3.38
N ASN A 254 28.67 5.36 3.07
CA ASN A 254 29.82 4.78 2.42
C ASN A 254 30.56 3.96 3.49
N TYR A 255 31.00 2.76 3.14
CA TYR A 255 31.63 1.86 4.09
C TYR A 255 32.72 1.02 3.42
N VAL A 256 33.64 0.50 4.22
CA VAL A 256 34.59 -0.52 3.77
C VAL A 256 34.03 -1.86 4.25
N PRO A 257 33.69 -2.80 3.33
CA PRO A 257 33.18 -4.10 3.74
C PRO A 257 34.17 -4.85 4.64
N TYR A 258 33.66 -5.74 5.48
CA TYR A 258 34.51 -6.56 6.34
C TYR A 258 35.55 -7.34 5.52
N GLY A 259 36.83 -7.21 5.89
CA GLY A 259 37.94 -7.87 5.20
C GLY A 259 38.40 -7.19 3.91
N GLU A 260 37.77 -6.08 3.50
CA GLU A 260 38.14 -5.34 2.29
C GLU A 260 38.93 -4.06 2.63
N THR A 261 39.50 -3.43 1.61
CA THR A 261 40.25 -2.16 1.75
C THR A 261 39.64 -1.00 0.97
N THR A 262 38.63 -1.26 0.14
CA THR A 262 38.03 -0.25 -0.74
C THR A 262 36.66 0.17 -0.22
N THR A 263 36.44 1.48 -0.17
CA THR A 263 35.13 2.05 0.15
C THR A 263 34.11 1.75 -0.94
N THR A 264 32.91 1.34 -0.53
CA THR A 264 31.76 1.10 -1.38
C THR A 264 30.50 1.69 -0.76
N ARG A 265 29.35 1.49 -1.41
CA ARG A 265 28.02 1.84 -0.91
C ARG A 265 27.00 0.82 -1.40
N LEU A 266 25.94 0.61 -0.61
CA LEU A 266 24.79 -0.18 -1.04
C LEU A 266 24.13 0.45 -2.29
N ARG A 267 23.57 -0.40 -3.15
CA ARG A 267 22.89 0.03 -4.38
C ARG A 267 21.63 0.80 -4.06
N ARG A 268 21.26 1.69 -4.98
CA ARG A 268 20.06 2.54 -4.91
C ARG A 268 20.03 3.47 -3.70
N THR A 269 21.16 3.68 -3.04
CA THR A 269 21.26 4.63 -1.93
C THR A 269 22.12 5.84 -2.28
N SER A 270 21.83 6.94 -1.60
CA SER A 270 22.67 8.12 -1.54
C SER A 270 23.37 8.22 -0.18
N HIS A 271 24.55 8.82 -0.15
CA HIS A 271 25.28 9.07 1.08
C HIS A 271 24.66 10.23 1.85
N PHE A 272 24.35 10.03 3.13
CA PHE A 272 24.00 11.14 4.01
C PHE A 272 25.26 11.63 4.74
N ASN A 273 25.54 12.93 4.68
CA ASN A 273 26.78 13.50 5.22
C ASN A 273 26.91 13.48 6.76
N LYS A 274 25.97 12.85 7.48
CA LYS A 274 26.05 12.58 8.92
C LYS A 274 26.08 11.07 9.14
N THR A 275 26.99 10.59 9.96
CA THR A 275 27.08 9.19 10.42
C THR A 275 25.85 8.82 11.26
N ARG A 276 24.76 8.45 10.59
CA ARG A 276 23.47 8.08 11.20
C ARG A 276 22.84 6.82 10.60
N HIS A 277 23.32 6.32 9.46
CA HIS A 277 22.72 5.21 8.70
C HIS A 277 23.68 4.02 8.50
N HIS A 278 24.72 3.90 9.31
CA HIS A 278 25.63 2.76 9.31
C HIS A 278 25.00 1.47 9.89
N ASN A 279 23.85 1.56 10.56
CA ASN A 279 23.18 0.43 11.21
C ASN A 279 21.73 0.19 10.74
N HIS A 280 21.25 0.97 9.77
CA HIS A 280 19.93 0.82 9.16
C HIS A 280 19.90 1.47 7.77
N LEU A 281 19.04 0.95 6.91
CA LEU A 281 18.64 1.56 5.65
C LEU A 281 17.53 2.58 5.94
N HIS A 282 17.71 3.83 5.50
CA HIS A 282 16.66 4.84 5.60
C HIS A 282 15.90 4.92 4.28
N LEU A 283 14.59 4.70 4.34
CA LEU A 283 13.67 4.81 3.22
C LEU A 283 13.06 6.22 3.16
N GLN A 284 13.01 6.79 1.96
CA GLN A 284 12.34 8.06 1.71
C GLN A 284 11.49 8.01 0.44
N GLY A 285 10.33 8.65 0.53
CA GLY A 285 9.49 8.98 -0.61
C GLY A 285 9.05 7.73 -1.36
N ALA A 286 8.22 6.90 -0.72
CA ALA A 286 7.35 6.01 -1.48
C ALA A 286 6.47 6.86 -2.41
N LEU A 287 6.62 6.64 -3.72
CA LEU A 287 5.85 7.33 -4.76
C LEU A 287 4.85 6.34 -5.37
N LEU A 288 3.66 6.84 -5.69
CA LEU A 288 2.72 6.13 -6.55
C LEU A 288 3.15 6.27 -8.01
N HIS A 289 2.70 5.36 -8.87
CA HIS A 289 2.96 5.48 -10.32
C HIS A 289 2.34 6.77 -10.91
N GLU A 290 1.41 7.43 -10.22
CA GLU A 290 0.81 8.70 -10.62
C GLU A 290 1.76 9.92 -10.49
N ASP A 291 2.90 9.77 -9.81
CA ASP A 291 3.92 10.83 -9.70
C ASP A 291 4.87 10.90 -10.91
N PHE A 292 4.62 10.13 -11.97
CA PHE A 292 5.33 10.18 -13.25
C PHE A 292 4.45 10.78 -14.35
N GLY A 293 4.12 12.07 -14.20
CA GLY A 293 3.53 12.93 -15.23
C GLY A 293 4.45 14.11 -15.55
#